data_AF-A0A6A3G7D3-F1
#
_entry.id   AF-A0A6A3G7D3-F1
#
_cell.length_a   1.000
_cell.length_b   1.000
_cell.length_c   1.000
_cell.angle_alpha   90.00
_cell.angle_beta   90.00
_cell.angle_gamma   90.00
#
_symmetry.space_group_name_H-M   'P 1'
#
loop_
_entity.id
_entity.type
_entity.pdbx_description
1 polymer ?
#
loop_
_entity_poly.entity_id
_entity_poly.type
_entity_poly.pdbx_seq_one_letter_code
_entity_poly.pdbx_strand_id
1 'polypeptide(L)'
;DRTKGTWLALRNCDRIQKEEAKISKELRDDKYKFPEVPPFDPKEAKAPGYTPILTPQGSYTALWKSNSGDDDEDDEEDDGSGSEDDDSEEEKPPPPKKAKPSRSSSDSSGDGNTATL
;
A
#
# COMPACT_ATOMS: atom_id res chain seq x y z
N ASP A 1 15.07 -3.05 -11.23
CA ASP A 1 16.42 -2.87 -10.64
C ASP A 1 16.28 -2.61 -9.13
N ARG A 2 16.90 -3.45 -8.28
CA ARG A 2 16.83 -3.33 -6.80
C ARG A 2 17.73 -2.22 -6.25
N THR A 3 18.56 -1.61 -7.09
CA THR A 3 19.59 -0.63 -6.68
C THR A 3 19.20 0.82 -6.96
N LYS A 4 17.97 1.08 -7.45
CA LYS A 4 17.52 2.42 -7.82
C LYS A 4 16.12 2.74 -7.27
N GLY A 5 15.81 4.03 -7.19
CA GLY A 5 14.48 4.55 -6.85
C GLY A 5 13.95 4.03 -5.51
N THR A 6 12.63 3.79 -5.46
CA THR A 6 11.93 3.32 -4.26
C THR A 6 12.49 2.00 -3.72
N TRP A 7 13.00 1.12 -4.60
CA TRP A 7 13.62 -0.14 -4.19
C TRP A 7 14.90 0.07 -3.39
N LEU A 8 15.75 1.02 -3.81
CA LEU A 8 16.94 1.37 -3.05
C LEU A 8 16.56 1.96 -1.68
N ALA A 9 15.55 2.85 -1.65
CA ALA A 9 15.07 3.45 -0.41
C ALA A 9 14.53 2.41 0.58
N LEU A 10 13.76 1.43 0.09
CA LEU A 10 13.27 0.31 0.91
C LEU A 10 14.42 -0.53 1.47
N ARG A 11 15.43 -0.85 0.64
CA ARG A 11 16.61 -1.61 1.08
C ARG A 11 17.42 -0.87 2.14
N ASN A 12 17.47 0.46 2.06
CA ASN A 12 18.19 1.32 3.00
C ASN A 12 17.35 1.71 4.24
N CYS A 13 16.11 1.24 4.35
CA CYS A 13 15.28 1.51 5.51
C CYS A 13 15.76 0.68 6.70
N ASP A 14 16.20 1.36 7.77
CA ASP A 14 16.68 0.74 9.02
C ASP A 14 15.73 -0.34 9.57
N ARG A 15 14.43 -0.08 9.52
CA ARG A 15 13.42 -1.03 10.01
C ARG A 15 13.44 -2.32 9.19
N ILE A 16 13.51 -2.20 7.87
CA ILE A 16 13.52 -3.36 6.97
C ILE A 16 14.82 -4.15 7.16
N GLN A 17 15.97 -3.48 7.25
CA GLN A 17 17.26 -4.14 7.47
C GLN A 17 17.31 -4.91 8.79
N LYS A 18 16.75 -4.34 9.87
CA LYS A 18 16.69 -5.00 11.18
C LYS A 18 15.82 -6.26 11.15
N GLU A 19 14.64 -6.18 10.53
CA GLU A 19 13.76 -7.34 10.37
C GLU A 19 14.38 -8.40 9.46
N GLU A 20 15.03 -8.02 8.36
CA GLU A 20 15.76 -8.95 7.48
C GLU A 20 16.85 -9.68 8.27
N ALA A 21 17.64 -8.98 9.07
CA ALA A 21 18.69 -9.59 9.90
C ALA A 21 18.12 -10.54 10.96
N LYS A 22 16.99 -10.18 11.57
CA LYS A 22 16.28 -11.01 12.55
C LYS A 22 15.75 -12.30 11.91
N ILE A 23 14.98 -12.18 10.84
CA ILE A 23 14.42 -13.32 10.09
C ILE A 23 15.56 -14.20 9.56
N SER A 24 16.60 -13.61 8.99
CA SER A 24 17.76 -14.36 8.48
C SER A 24 18.49 -15.14 9.58
N LYS A 25 18.56 -14.59 10.80
CA LYS A 25 19.12 -15.29 11.95
C LYS A 25 18.20 -16.43 12.39
N GLU A 26 16.90 -16.17 12.53
CA GLU A 26 15.92 -17.18 12.91
C GLU A 26 15.84 -18.33 11.91
N LEU A 27 15.99 -18.05 10.61
CA LEU A 27 16.08 -19.06 9.56
C LEU A 27 17.33 -19.92 9.70
N ARG A 28 18.50 -19.32 9.95
CA ARG A 28 19.75 -20.07 10.19
C ARG A 28 19.71 -20.92 11.45
N ASP A 29 18.97 -20.48 12.46
CA ASP A 29 18.82 -21.17 13.75
C ASP A 29 17.65 -22.19 13.72
N ASP A 30 16.98 -22.40 12.58
CA ASP A 30 15.75 -23.21 12.43
C ASP A 30 14.60 -22.83 13.38
N LYS A 31 14.58 -21.58 13.82
CA LYS A 31 13.60 -21.01 14.75
C LYS A 31 12.52 -20.18 14.06
N TYR A 32 12.73 -19.82 12.80
CA TYR A 32 11.76 -19.04 12.06
C TYR A 32 10.47 -19.85 11.87
N LYS A 33 9.35 -19.29 12.32
CA LYS A 33 8.03 -19.89 12.12
C LYS A 33 7.40 -19.28 10.88
N PHE A 34 7.21 -20.09 9.85
CA PHE A 34 6.45 -19.68 8.69
C PHE A 34 5.03 -19.31 9.13
N PRO A 35 4.52 -18.15 8.70
CA PRO A 35 3.14 -17.79 8.95
C PRO A 35 2.20 -18.86 8.41
N GLU A 36 1.22 -19.27 9.21
CA GLU A 36 0.18 -20.17 8.74
C GLU A 36 -0.78 -19.38 7.86
N VAL A 37 -0.89 -19.79 6.59
CA VAL A 37 -1.85 -19.21 5.66
C VAL A 37 -3.11 -20.08 5.74
N PRO A 38 -4.29 -19.51 6.07
CA PRO A 38 -5.52 -20.28 6.10
C PRO A 38 -5.81 -20.88 4.71
N PRO A 39 -6.49 -22.04 4.64
CA PRO A 39 -6.96 -22.57 3.38
C PRO A 39 -7.85 -21.55 2.67
N PHE A 40 -7.69 -21.45 1.35
CA PHE A 40 -8.53 -20.59 0.51
C PHE A 40 -10.02 -20.93 0.68
N ASP A 41 -10.86 -19.95 1.03
CA ASP A 41 -12.31 -20.11 1.02
C ASP A 41 -12.83 -19.94 -0.42
N PRO A 42 -13.51 -20.95 -1.01
CA PRO A 42 -14.10 -20.82 -2.35
C PRO A 42 -15.04 -19.62 -2.54
N LYS A 43 -15.56 -19.03 -1.45
CA LYS A 43 -16.35 -17.79 -1.51
C LYS A 43 -15.51 -16.58 -1.92
N GLU A 44 -14.21 -16.56 -1.61
CA GLU A 44 -13.28 -15.51 -2.02
C GLU A 44 -13.15 -15.45 -3.54
N ALA A 45 -13.32 -16.58 -4.24
CA ALA A 45 -13.33 -16.63 -5.70
C ALA A 45 -14.51 -15.87 -6.34
N LYS A 46 -15.55 -15.55 -5.55
CA LYS A 46 -16.74 -14.81 -6.00
C LYS A 46 -16.73 -13.36 -5.52
N ALA A 47 -15.67 -12.93 -4.82
CA ALA A 47 -15.56 -11.56 -4.37
C ALA A 47 -15.53 -10.61 -5.58
N PRO A 48 -16.29 -9.51 -5.56
CA PRO A 48 -16.24 -8.53 -6.64
C PRO A 48 -14.81 -8.00 -6.80
N GLY A 49 -14.32 -7.98 -8.04
CA GLY A 49 -12.94 -7.59 -8.37
C GLY A 49 -11.90 -8.71 -8.28
N TYR A 50 -12.29 -9.93 -7.88
CA TYR A 50 -11.41 -11.09 -7.96
C TYR A 50 -11.38 -11.64 -9.40
N THR A 51 -10.23 -11.52 -10.05
CA THR A 51 -9.97 -12.15 -11.36
C THR A 51 -8.90 -13.22 -11.19
N PRO A 52 -9.28 -14.51 -11.16
CA PRO A 52 -8.31 -15.59 -11.04
C PRO A 52 -7.39 -15.67 -12.25
N ILE A 53 -6.13 -16.02 -12.02
CA ILE A 53 -5.18 -16.26 -13.10
C ILE A 53 -5.37 -17.68 -13.59
N LEU A 54 -5.66 -17.83 -14.88
CA LEU A 54 -5.89 -19.11 -15.52
C LEU A 54 -4.72 -19.46 -16.44
N THR A 55 -4.40 -20.74 -16.51
CA THR A 55 -3.56 -21.31 -17.57
C THR A 55 -4.28 -21.23 -18.92
N PRO A 56 -3.57 -21.35 -20.05
CA PRO A 56 -4.21 -21.48 -21.37
C PRO A 56 -5.22 -22.64 -21.45
N GLN A 57 -5.03 -23.67 -20.62
CA GLN A 57 -5.91 -24.83 -20.51
C GLN A 57 -7.11 -24.60 -19.56
N GLY A 58 -7.24 -23.40 -18.97
CA GLY A 58 -8.37 -23.02 -18.13
C GLY A 58 -8.28 -23.44 -16.66
N SER A 59 -7.15 -23.97 -16.20
CA SER A 59 -6.93 -24.29 -14.77
C SER A 59 -6.38 -23.09 -13.99
N TYR A 60 -6.72 -22.98 -12.70
CA TYR A 60 -6.19 -21.94 -11.83
C TYR A 60 -4.68 -22.05 -11.63
N THR A 61 -3.97 -20.92 -11.65
CA THR A 61 -2.53 -20.82 -11.41
C THR A 61 -2.17 -19.58 -10.60
N ALA A 62 -1.05 -19.64 -9.85
CA ALA A 62 -0.46 -18.48 -9.19
C ALA A 62 0.63 -17.80 -10.07
N LEU A 63 0.97 -18.42 -11.21
CA LEU A 63 2.00 -17.92 -12.12
C LEU A 63 1.46 -16.72 -12.91
N TRP A 64 2.07 -15.56 -12.71
CA TRP A 64 1.77 -14.39 -13.54
C TRP A 64 2.32 -14.61 -14.94
N LYS A 65 1.58 -14.16 -15.96
CA LYS A 65 2.07 -14.19 -17.34
C LYS A 65 3.35 -13.36 -17.38
N SER A 66 4.48 -14.02 -17.60
CA SER A 66 5.73 -13.34 -17.87
C SER A 66 5.56 -12.65 -19.22
N ASN A 67 5.49 -11.33 -19.24
CA ASN A 67 5.81 -10.55 -20.44
C ASN A 67 7.32 -10.72 -20.70
N SER A 68 7.72 -11.87 -21.22
CA SER A 68 8.86 -11.92 -22.11
C SER A 68 8.41 -11.16 -23.34
N GLY A 69 8.64 -9.84 -23.35
CA GLY A 69 8.40 -9.01 -24.51
C GLY A 69 9.25 -9.57 -25.64
N ASP A 70 8.59 -10.24 -26.57
CA ASP A 70 9.03 -10.23 -27.95
C ASP A 70 8.57 -8.87 -28.47
N ASP A 71 9.57 -8.01 -28.67
CA ASP A 71 9.45 -6.67 -29.24
C ASP A 71 9.24 -6.82 -30.75
N ASP A 72 8.13 -7.44 -31.15
CA ASP A 72 7.63 -7.35 -32.52
C ASP A 72 6.57 -6.26 -32.52
N GLU A 73 7.03 -5.06 -32.89
CA GLU A 73 6.22 -3.93 -33.29
C GLU A 73 5.23 -4.38 -34.39
N ASP A 74 3.95 -4.48 -34.06
CA ASP A 74 2.89 -4.33 -35.06
C ASP A 74 1.84 -3.38 -34.46
N ASP A 75 2.12 -2.11 -34.72
CA ASP A 75 1.26 -0.95 -34.47
C ASP A 75 0.11 -0.97 -35.49
N GLU A 76 -1.02 -1.53 -35.09
CA GLU A 76 -2.31 -1.23 -35.72
C GLU A 76 -3.30 -0.78 -34.62
N GLU A 77 -3.09 0.45 -34.12
CA GLU A 77 -4.08 1.20 -33.36
C GLU A 77 -5.27 1.54 -34.29
N ASP A 78 -6.39 0.83 -34.05
CA ASP A 78 -7.70 1.05 -34.67
C ASP A 78 -8.22 2.46 -34.33
N ASP A 79 -8.22 3.33 -35.35
CA ASP A 79 -8.82 4.66 -35.39
C ASP A 79 -10.33 4.60 -35.12
N GLY A 80 -10.79 5.24 -34.04
CA GLY A 80 -12.19 5.18 -33.65
C GLY A 80 -12.70 6.27 -32.71
N SER A 81 -12.61 7.54 -33.15
CA SER A 81 -13.55 8.64 -32.82
C SER A 81 -13.62 9.22 -31.40
N GLY A 82 -12.93 10.37 -31.25
CA GLY A 82 -13.54 11.69 -31.01
C GLY A 82 -14.65 11.87 -29.97
N SER A 83 -14.33 12.60 -28.89
CA SER A 83 -15.17 13.72 -28.44
C SER A 83 -14.30 14.74 -27.70
N GLU A 84 -14.07 15.85 -28.38
CA GLU A 84 -13.56 17.11 -27.89
C GLU A 84 -14.70 17.77 -27.09
N ASP A 85 -14.46 18.12 -25.83
CA ASP A 85 -15.24 19.15 -25.14
C ASP A 85 -14.34 19.79 -24.08
N ASP A 86 -13.69 20.86 -24.56
CA ASP A 86 -13.55 22.18 -23.94
C ASP A 86 -13.27 22.28 -22.42
N ASP A 87 -12.00 22.58 -22.17
CA ASP A 87 -11.46 23.55 -21.21
C ASP A 87 -12.47 24.40 -20.41
N SER A 88 -12.39 24.37 -19.07
CA SER A 88 -12.70 25.53 -18.23
C SER A 88 -12.13 25.38 -16.81
N GLU A 89 -11.31 26.37 -16.45
CA GLU A 89 -10.70 26.73 -15.17
C GLU A 89 -11.52 26.38 -13.90
N GLU A 90 -10.85 25.92 -12.84
CA GLU A 90 -10.94 26.61 -11.55
C GLU A 90 -9.75 26.30 -10.62
N GLU A 91 -8.82 27.25 -10.55
CA GLU A 91 -7.88 27.39 -9.44
C GLU A 91 -8.66 27.80 -8.18
N LYS A 92 -8.71 26.94 -7.15
CA LYS A 92 -8.51 27.39 -5.75
C LYS A 92 -8.29 26.24 -4.75
N PRO A 93 -7.29 26.34 -3.85
CA PRO A 93 -7.22 25.45 -2.70
C PRO A 93 -8.37 25.76 -1.70
N PRO A 94 -8.85 24.74 -0.95
CA PRO A 94 -9.87 24.95 0.06
C PRO A 94 -9.35 25.90 1.17
N PRO A 95 -10.18 26.83 1.66
CA PRO A 95 -9.79 27.72 2.74
C PRO A 95 -9.50 26.94 4.03
N PRO A 96 -8.55 27.40 4.87
CA PRO A 96 -8.27 26.78 6.15
C PRO A 96 -9.54 26.77 7.03
N LYS A 97 -9.84 25.61 7.61
CA LYS A 97 -10.96 25.44 8.54
C LYS A 97 -10.80 26.46 9.67
N LYS A 98 -11.76 27.38 9.75
CA LYS A 98 -11.91 28.32 10.86
C LYS A 98 -11.98 27.54 12.17
N ALA A 99 -10.99 27.74 13.05
CA ALA A 99 -11.19 27.49 14.47
C ALA A 99 -12.34 28.41 14.95
N LYS A 100 -13.39 27.83 15.54
CA LYS A 100 -14.39 28.62 16.26
C LYS A 100 -13.86 28.99 17.65
N PRO A 101 -14.31 30.13 18.20
CA PRO A 101 -13.49 30.99 19.04
C PRO A 101 -13.64 30.77 20.55
N SER A 102 -12.60 31.25 21.25
CA SER A 102 -12.36 31.50 22.67
C SER A 102 -13.55 31.76 23.58
N ARG A 103 -13.49 31.24 24.82
CA ARG A 103 -13.86 31.90 26.10
C ARG A 103 -13.03 31.26 27.23
N SER A 104 -11.94 31.87 27.68
CA SER A 104 -11.85 32.84 28.79
C SER A 104 -11.30 32.19 30.07
N SER A 105 -10.15 32.72 30.50
CA SER A 105 -9.64 32.90 31.87
C SER A 105 -10.37 32.19 33.03
N SER A 106 -9.60 31.43 33.82
CA SER A 106 -9.62 31.54 35.28
C SER A 106 -8.30 31.06 35.86
N ASP A 107 -7.60 32.02 36.47
CA ASP A 107 -6.62 31.81 37.51
C ASP A 107 -7.35 31.28 38.76
N SER A 108 -6.89 30.18 39.33
CA SER A 108 -7.17 29.87 40.74
C SER A 108 -6.10 28.94 41.29
N SER A 109 -5.31 29.53 42.17
CA SER A 109 -4.46 28.88 43.16
C SER A 109 -5.28 27.94 44.05
N GLY A 110 -4.68 26.82 44.45
CA GLY A 110 -5.28 25.86 45.36
C GLY A 110 -4.28 24.81 45.82
N ASP A 111 -3.54 25.15 46.88
CA ASP A 111 -2.67 24.27 47.68
C ASP A 111 -3.41 23.08 48.31
N GLY A 112 -2.66 21.98 48.52
CA GLY A 112 -2.92 20.92 49.52
C GLY A 112 -3.79 19.74 49.04
N ASN A 113 -3.45 18.47 49.24
CA ASN A 113 -2.54 17.83 50.19
C ASN A 113 -1.86 16.62 49.53
N THR A 114 -0.65 16.31 49.99
CA THR A 114 -0.03 15.00 49.81
C THR A 114 -0.10 14.26 51.13
N ALA A 115 -0.79 13.12 51.10
CA ALA A 115 -0.37 11.81 51.60
C ALA A 115 0.43 11.72 52.92
N THR A 116 -0.13 10.90 53.82
CA THR A 116 0.58 9.89 54.64
C THR A 116 1.19 10.36 55.97
N LEU A 117 0.44 10.14 57.07
CA LEU A 117 0.74 9.18 58.15
C LEU A 117 -0.44 9.10 59.14
#